data_AF-W2GEN3-F1
#
_entry.id   AF-W2GEN3-F1
#
_cell.length_a   1.000
_cell.length_b   1.000
_cell.length_c   1.000
_cell.angle_alpha   90.00
_cell.angle_beta   90.00
_cell.angle_gamma   90.00
#
_symmetry.space_group_name_H-M   'P 1'
#
loop_
_entity.id
_entity.type
_entity.pdbx_description
1 polymer ?
#
loop_
_entity_poly.entity_id
_entity_poly.type
_entity_poly.pdbx_seq_one_letter_code
_entity_poly.pdbx_strand_id
1 'polypeptide(L)'
;MGPILAAGNGDKVLLNMLEAAKKVPTTEKLASKLQNEQIQGRLSSKKTPSDVFKLFDLDKNEEAVFSSPFFKSWLSYFSDFNGANPSMKESLHYSFHRYYQDLDLAWIVVGESVMKNPRTVQLAKQLQAERLDYRLRTGTSP
;
A
#
# COMPACT_ATOMS: atom_id res chain seq x y z
N MET A 1 -28.75 21.23 -1.96
CA MET A 1 -27.78 21.04 -0.87
C MET A 1 -27.22 19.63 -1.01
N GLY A 2 -26.09 19.44 -1.67
CA GLY A 2 -25.38 18.16 -1.70
C GLY A 2 -24.03 18.35 -1.01
N PRO A 3 -23.59 17.47 -0.09
CA PRO A 3 -22.31 17.65 0.55
C PRO A 3 -21.22 17.26 -0.46
N ILE A 4 -20.72 18.28 -1.15
CA ILE A 4 -19.37 18.30 -1.68
C ILE A 4 -18.51 18.72 -0.49
N LEU A 5 -17.58 17.86 -0.07
CA LEU A 5 -16.19 18.14 0.30
C LEU A 5 -15.61 17.02 1.19
N ALA A 6 -14.48 16.47 0.72
CA ALA A 6 -13.45 15.76 1.48
C ALA A 6 -13.65 14.28 1.88
N ALA A 7 -13.94 13.42 0.90
CA ALA A 7 -13.72 11.97 1.05
C ALA A 7 -12.24 11.62 1.34
N GLY A 8 -11.27 12.48 1.00
CA GLY A 8 -9.84 12.24 1.26
C GLY A 8 -9.37 12.54 2.69
N ASN A 9 -9.79 13.68 3.27
CA ASN A 9 -9.28 14.11 4.58
C ASN A 9 -9.95 13.36 5.74
N GLY A 10 -11.26 13.07 5.64
CA GLY A 10 -11.98 12.34 6.69
C GLY A 10 -11.47 10.90 6.84
N ASP A 11 -11.15 10.27 5.71
CA ASP A 11 -10.62 8.91 5.65
C ASP A 11 -9.26 8.77 6.33
N LYS A 12 -8.37 9.76 6.18
CA LYS A 12 -7.06 9.81 6.84
C LYS A 12 -7.18 10.07 8.34
N VAL A 13 -8.06 10.99 8.73
CA VAL A 13 -8.31 11.30 10.14
C VAL A 13 -8.82 10.06 10.88
N LEU A 14 -9.81 9.37 10.31
CA LEU A 14 -10.37 8.16 10.90
C LEU A 14 -9.33 7.02 10.98
N LEU A 15 -8.53 6.84 9.93
CA LEU A 15 -7.44 5.88 9.91
C LEU A 15 -6.40 6.15 11.02
N ASN A 16 -6.00 7.41 11.22
CA ASN A 16 -5.09 7.80 12.29
C ASN A 16 -5.70 7.57 13.69
N MET A 17 -7.00 7.85 13.87
CA MET A 17 -7.71 7.58 15.12
C MET A 17 -7.74 6.08 15.43
N LEU A 18 -7.99 5.23 14.42
CA LEU A 18 -7.98 3.78 14.58
C LEU A 18 -6.58 3.24 14.90
N GLU A 19 -5.53 3.79 14.30
CA GLU A 19 -4.14 3.45 14.65
C GLU A 19 -3.78 3.85 16.08
N ALA A 20 -4.25 5.01 16.56
CA ALA A 20 -4.09 5.39 17.96
C ALA A 20 -4.85 4.44 18.90
N ALA A 21 -6.10 4.09 18.56
CA ALA A 21 -6.91 3.16 19.34
C ALA A 21 -6.35 1.72 19.35
N LYS A 22 -5.59 1.31 18.33
CA LYS A 22 -4.87 0.03 18.31
C LYS A 22 -3.75 -0.06 19.35
N LYS A 23 -3.22 1.07 19.81
CA LYS A 23 -2.17 1.11 20.84
C LYS A 23 -2.72 0.96 22.25
N VAL A 24 -4.05 1.01 22.43
CA VAL A 24 -4.72 0.86 23.72
C VAL A 24 -5.31 -0.56 23.81
N PRO A 25 -4.90 -1.40 24.79
CA PRO A 25 -5.28 -2.81 24.83
C PRO A 25 -6.79 -3.07 24.82
N THR A 26 -7.57 -2.22 25.49
CA THR A 26 -9.03 -2.36 25.59
C THR A 26 -9.75 -2.06 24.28
N THR A 27 -9.16 -1.26 23.39
CA THR A 27 -9.76 -0.86 22.10
C THR A 27 -9.11 -1.52 20.90
N GLU A 28 -7.99 -2.23 21.08
CA GLU A 28 -7.21 -2.82 19.99
C GLU A 28 -8.04 -3.69 19.05
N LYS A 29 -8.80 -4.63 19.60
CA LYS A 29 -9.60 -5.58 18.82
C LYS A 29 -10.69 -4.87 18.01
N LEU A 30 -11.37 -3.91 18.62
CA LEU A 30 -12.43 -3.13 17.97
C LEU A 30 -11.85 -2.23 16.88
N ALA A 31 -10.76 -1.52 17.18
CA ALA A 31 -10.09 -0.63 16.24
C ALA A 31 -9.54 -1.40 15.03
N SER A 32 -8.95 -2.59 15.24
CA SER A 32 -8.50 -3.47 14.16
C SER A 32 -9.66 -3.94 13.29
N LYS A 33 -10.81 -4.30 13.90
CA LYS A 33 -12.01 -4.70 13.17
C LYS A 33 -12.56 -3.55 12.31
N LEU A 34 -12.72 -2.36 12.89
CA LEU A 34 -13.21 -1.16 12.20
C LEU A 34 -12.28 -0.72 11.07
N GLN A 35 -10.96 -0.81 11.28
CA GLN A 35 -9.99 -0.52 10.23
C GLN A 35 -10.13 -1.51 9.07
N ASN A 36 -10.28 -2.81 9.36
CA ASN A 36 -10.54 -3.81 8.33
C ASN A 36 -11.86 -3.54 7.60
N GLU A 37 -12.93 -3.18 8.30
CA GLU A 37 -14.22 -2.84 7.69
C GLU A 37 -14.15 -1.59 6.82
N GLN A 38 -13.40 -0.55 7.21
CA GLN A 38 -13.14 0.61 6.37
C GLN A 38 -12.40 0.24 5.08
N ILE A 39 -11.38 -0.62 5.20
CA ILE A 39 -10.66 -1.14 4.03
C ILE A 39 -11.66 -1.88 3.15
N GLN A 40 -12.38 -2.87 3.69
CA GLN A 40 -13.42 -3.65 2.99
C GLN A 40 -14.49 -2.79 2.31
N GLY A 41 -14.97 -1.73 2.98
CA GLY A 41 -15.92 -0.77 2.40
C GLY A 41 -15.32 0.06 1.26
N ARG A 42 -14.01 0.31 1.28
CA ARG A 42 -13.31 0.87 0.12
C ARG A 42 -13.10 -0.19 -0.96
N LEU A 43 -12.96 -1.48 -0.60
CA LEU A 43 -12.83 -2.59 -1.55
C LEU A 43 -14.11 -2.81 -2.35
N SER A 44 -15.28 -2.67 -1.72
CA SER A 44 -16.58 -2.78 -2.40
C SER A 44 -16.82 -1.65 -3.42
N SER A 45 -16.05 -0.55 -3.36
CA SER A 45 -16.09 0.53 -4.34
C SER A 45 -15.28 0.27 -5.63
N LYS A 46 -14.75 -0.95 -5.83
CA LYS A 46 -13.99 -1.38 -7.04
C LYS A 46 -12.76 -0.52 -7.38
N LYS A 47 -12.03 -0.03 -6.37
CA LYS A 47 -10.74 0.64 -6.59
C LYS A 47 -9.67 -0.39 -6.95
N THR A 48 -8.64 -0.01 -7.70
CA THR A 48 -7.47 -0.90 -7.93
C THR A 48 -6.46 -0.76 -6.78
N PRO A 49 -5.50 -1.69 -6.62
CA PRO A 49 -4.43 -1.54 -5.64
C PRO A 49 -3.72 -0.19 -5.72
N SER A 50 -3.39 0.27 -6.91
CA SER A 50 -2.81 1.60 -7.15
C SER A 50 -3.71 2.76 -6.68
N ASP A 51 -5.03 2.65 -6.84
CA ASP A 51 -5.95 3.71 -6.39
C ASP A 51 -6.05 3.77 -4.86
N VAL A 52 -6.03 2.59 -4.20
CA VAL A 52 -5.99 2.50 -2.73
C VAL A 52 -4.64 2.96 -2.17
N PHE A 53 -3.55 2.72 -2.90
CA PHE A 53 -2.21 3.20 -2.54
C PHE A 53 -2.20 4.72 -2.36
N LYS A 54 -2.70 5.43 -3.37
CA LYS A 54 -2.85 6.90 -3.33
C LYS A 54 -3.84 7.38 -2.29
N LEU A 55 -4.94 6.66 -2.09
CA LEU A 55 -5.94 7.01 -1.08
C LEU A 55 -5.37 6.99 0.34
N PHE A 56 -4.38 6.13 0.59
CA PHE A 56 -3.66 6.09 1.86
C PHE A 56 -2.50 7.09 1.93
N ASP A 57 -2.39 8.00 0.96
CA ASP A 57 -1.29 8.96 0.84
C ASP A 57 0.09 8.29 0.82
N LEU A 58 0.17 7.02 0.40
CA LEU A 58 1.44 6.29 0.40
C LEU A 58 2.39 6.89 -0.64
N ASP A 59 1.87 7.47 -1.71
CA ASP A 59 2.60 8.24 -2.74
C ASP A 59 3.30 9.50 -2.22
N LYS A 60 3.01 9.97 -1.00
CA LYS A 60 3.49 11.26 -0.49
C LYS A 60 4.75 11.20 0.39
N ASN A 61 5.17 10.02 0.84
CA ASN A 61 6.36 9.88 1.68
C ASN A 61 7.14 8.60 1.35
N GLU A 62 8.12 8.76 0.48
CA GLU A 62 8.97 7.71 -0.08
C GLU A 62 9.84 7.03 0.98
N GLU A 63 10.44 7.80 1.89
CA GLU A 63 11.33 7.33 2.96
C GLU A 63 10.60 6.50 4.01
N ALA A 64 9.34 6.84 4.32
CA ALA A 64 8.59 6.23 5.40
C ALA A 64 7.48 5.28 4.93
N VAL A 65 7.29 5.07 3.62
CA VAL A 65 6.16 4.29 3.11
C VAL A 65 6.13 2.89 3.72
N PHE A 66 7.26 2.19 3.82
CA PHE A 66 7.33 0.83 4.39
C PHE A 66 7.14 0.78 5.90
N SER A 67 7.38 1.89 6.58
CA SER A 67 7.14 2.04 8.02
C SER A 67 5.72 2.50 8.34
N SER A 68 4.96 2.92 7.33
CA SER A 68 3.57 3.35 7.49
C SER A 68 2.69 2.15 7.86
N PRO A 69 1.87 2.25 8.93
CA PRO A 69 0.87 1.22 9.22
C PRO A 69 -0.13 1.06 8.06
N PHE A 70 -0.35 2.11 7.26
CA PHE A 70 -1.21 2.07 6.07
C PHE A 70 -0.63 1.24 4.94
N PHE A 71 0.70 1.12 4.85
CA PHE A 71 1.34 0.25 3.87
C PHE A 71 1.05 -1.23 4.17
N LYS A 72 1.05 -1.62 5.44
CA LYS A 72 0.69 -2.99 5.84
C LYS A 72 -0.77 -3.30 5.47
N SER A 73 -1.68 -2.37 5.75
CA SER A 73 -3.09 -2.50 5.37
C SER A 73 -3.29 -2.57 3.85
N TRP A 74 -2.59 -1.72 3.10
CA TRP A 74 -2.60 -1.74 1.64
C TRP A 74 -2.05 -3.05 1.08
N LEU A 75 -0.98 -3.58 1.65
CA LEU A 75 -0.38 -4.82 1.17
C LEU A 75 -1.30 -6.03 1.36
N SER A 76 -2.00 -6.10 2.51
CA SER A 76 -3.04 -7.11 2.72
C SER A 76 -4.10 -7.01 1.62
N TYR A 77 -4.56 -5.79 1.36
CA TYR A 77 -5.52 -5.54 0.29
C TYR A 77 -4.99 -5.93 -1.10
N PHE A 78 -3.77 -5.54 -1.45
CA PHE A 78 -3.13 -5.88 -2.71
C PHE A 78 -3.14 -7.41 -2.94
N SER A 79 -2.79 -8.18 -1.90
CA SER A 79 -2.82 -9.64 -1.95
C SER A 79 -4.24 -10.18 -2.16
N ASP A 80 -5.21 -9.69 -1.38
CA ASP A 80 -6.61 -10.12 -1.45
C ASP A 80 -7.24 -9.78 -2.81
N PHE A 81 -7.00 -8.56 -3.31
CA PHE A 81 -7.47 -8.09 -4.61
C PHE A 81 -6.91 -8.95 -5.74
N ASN A 82 -5.60 -9.18 -5.75
CA ASN A 82 -4.95 -9.99 -6.78
C ASN A 82 -5.40 -11.46 -6.73
N GLY A 83 -5.64 -12.01 -5.52
CA GLY A 83 -6.20 -13.35 -5.35
C GLY A 83 -7.63 -13.46 -5.90
N ALA A 84 -8.48 -12.48 -5.60
CA ALA A 84 -9.88 -12.46 -6.00
C ALA A 84 -10.11 -12.05 -7.47
N ASN A 85 -9.18 -11.30 -8.07
CA ASN A 85 -9.32 -10.75 -9.42
C ASN A 85 -8.13 -11.15 -10.34
N PRO A 86 -7.99 -12.44 -10.72
CA PRO A 86 -6.84 -12.91 -11.48
C PRO A 86 -6.60 -12.19 -12.81
N SER A 87 -7.65 -11.73 -13.49
CA SER A 87 -7.58 -11.00 -14.76
C SER A 87 -7.27 -9.51 -14.61
N MET A 88 -7.34 -8.96 -13.40
CA MET A 88 -7.09 -7.55 -13.10
C MET A 88 -5.90 -7.37 -12.16
N LYS A 89 -5.07 -8.40 -11.99
CA LYS A 89 -3.92 -8.37 -11.09
C LYS A 89 -3.01 -7.19 -11.42
N GLU A 90 -2.70 -6.39 -10.40
CA GLU A 90 -1.64 -5.39 -10.49
C GLU A 90 -0.35 -5.97 -9.92
N SER A 91 0.79 -5.63 -10.53
CA SER A 91 2.10 -5.95 -9.94
C SER A 91 2.46 -4.92 -8.88
N LEU A 92 3.34 -5.29 -7.93
CA LEU A 92 3.88 -4.32 -6.99
C LEU A 92 4.59 -3.22 -7.77
N HIS A 93 5.43 -3.60 -8.74
CA HIS A 93 6.15 -2.68 -9.60
C HIS A 93 5.22 -1.63 -10.24
N TYR A 94 4.08 -2.03 -10.80
CA TYR A 94 3.13 -1.09 -11.39
C TYR A 94 2.54 -0.12 -10.37
N SER A 95 2.14 -0.63 -9.19
CA SER A 95 1.56 0.20 -8.12
C SER A 95 2.54 1.26 -7.61
N PHE A 96 3.81 0.90 -7.45
CA PHE A 96 4.87 1.82 -7.06
C PHE A 96 5.25 2.78 -8.20
N HIS A 97 5.49 2.25 -9.41
CA HIS A 97 5.94 3.02 -10.57
C HIS A 97 4.94 4.10 -10.98
N ARG A 98 3.63 3.86 -10.81
CA ARG A 98 2.59 4.85 -11.12
C ARG A 98 2.79 6.19 -10.40
N TYR A 99 3.39 6.18 -9.20
CA TYR A 99 3.51 7.36 -8.35
C TYR A 99 4.95 7.78 -8.03
N TYR A 100 5.90 6.84 -7.99
CA TYR A 100 7.31 7.13 -7.70
C TYR A 100 8.17 7.13 -8.96
N GLN A 101 7.69 7.80 -10.02
CA GLN A 101 8.03 7.53 -11.42
C GLN A 101 9.53 7.44 -11.80
N ASP A 102 10.48 7.91 -10.98
CA ASP A 102 11.93 7.76 -11.22
C ASP A 102 12.75 7.42 -9.96
N LEU A 103 12.10 7.04 -8.85
CA LEU A 103 12.88 6.56 -7.73
C LEU A 103 13.48 5.22 -8.09
N ASP A 104 14.79 5.12 -7.90
CA ASP A 104 15.41 3.82 -7.87
C ASP A 104 14.88 3.07 -6.65
N LEU A 105 13.76 2.33 -6.81
CA LEU A 105 13.16 1.49 -5.78
C LEU A 105 14.18 0.50 -5.17
N ALA A 106 15.39 0.39 -5.75
CA ALA A 106 16.54 -0.26 -5.14
C ALA A 106 16.98 0.44 -3.84
N TRP A 107 17.00 1.78 -3.75
CA TRP A 107 17.37 2.50 -2.52
C TRP A 107 16.39 2.20 -1.37
N ILE A 108 15.10 2.12 -1.71
CA ILE A 108 14.02 1.71 -0.82
C ILE A 108 14.23 0.28 -0.29
N VAL A 109 14.69 -0.64 -1.14
CA VAL A 109 14.90 -2.05 -0.80
C VAL A 109 16.22 -2.28 -0.04
N VAL A 110 17.22 -1.43 -0.25
CA VAL A 110 18.57 -1.55 0.34
C VAL A 110 18.68 -0.86 1.70
N GLY A 111 17.65 -0.13 2.14
CA GLY A 111 17.59 0.46 3.48
C GLY A 111 17.71 -0.58 4.61
N GLU A 112 18.55 -0.30 5.59
CA GLU A 112 18.85 -1.19 6.73
C GLU A 112 17.59 -1.66 7.50
N SER A 113 16.54 -0.85 7.48
CA SER A 113 15.23 -1.11 8.08
C SER A 113 14.40 -2.16 7.31
N VAL A 114 14.56 -2.29 5.99
CA VAL A 114 13.87 -3.30 5.16
C VAL A 114 14.47 -4.69 5.35
N MET A 115 15.78 -4.76 5.57
CA MET A 115 16.52 -6.01 5.74
C MET A 115 16.31 -6.68 7.12
N LYS A 116 15.83 -5.92 8.12
CA LYS A 116 15.58 -6.43 9.49
C LYS A 116 14.25 -7.17 9.64
N ASN A 117 13.31 -7.06 8.69
CA ASN A 117 12.00 -7.72 8.74
C ASN A 117 11.84 -8.73 7.58
N PRO A 118 11.63 -10.03 7.86
CA PRO A 118 11.53 -11.06 6.82
C PRO A 118 10.43 -10.81 5.77
N ARG A 119 9.31 -10.20 6.16
CA ARG A 119 8.23 -9.88 5.20
C ARG A 119 8.63 -8.78 4.23
N THR A 120 9.31 -7.74 4.72
CA THR A 120 9.78 -6.65 3.86
C THR A 120 10.89 -7.11 2.91
N VAL A 121 11.74 -8.05 3.35
CA VAL A 121 12.71 -8.74 2.47
C VAL A 121 12.02 -9.51 1.33
N GLN A 122 10.91 -10.21 1.61
CA GLN A 122 10.20 -10.94 0.56
C GLN A 122 9.57 -9.99 -0.48
N LEU A 123 9.00 -8.87 -0.04
CA LEU A 123 8.47 -7.83 -0.93
C LEU A 123 9.55 -7.21 -1.79
N ALA A 124 10.69 -6.92 -1.19
CA ALA A 124 11.88 -6.44 -1.89
C ALA A 124 12.31 -7.38 -3.02
N LYS A 125 12.40 -8.68 -2.74
CA LYS A 125 12.75 -9.70 -3.75
C LYS A 125 11.72 -9.77 -4.87
N GLN A 126 10.43 -9.74 -4.55
CA GLN A 126 9.37 -9.73 -5.54
C GLN A 126 9.47 -8.50 -6.44
N LEU A 127 9.62 -7.31 -5.87
CA LEU A 127 9.76 -6.06 -6.60
C LEU A 127 10.99 -6.07 -7.52
N GLN A 128 12.13 -6.61 -7.05
CA GLN A 128 13.34 -6.78 -7.87
C GLN A 128 13.09 -7.70 -9.07
N ALA A 129 12.41 -8.83 -8.86
CA ALA A 129 12.07 -9.77 -9.93
C ALA A 129 11.13 -9.13 -10.97
N GLU A 130 10.09 -8.43 -10.51
CA GLU A 130 9.14 -7.73 -11.40
C GLU A 130 9.82 -6.63 -12.22
N ARG A 131 10.76 -5.88 -11.62
CA ARG A 131 11.55 -4.87 -12.34
C ARG A 131 12.44 -5.48 -13.41
N LEU A 132 13.10 -6.61 -13.11
CA LEU A 132 13.96 -7.31 -14.07
C LEU A 132 13.14 -7.79 -15.27
N ASP A 133 12.01 -8.44 -15.02
CA ASP A 133 11.10 -8.92 -16.06
C ASP A 133 10.53 -7.76 -16.89
N TYR A 134 10.12 -6.65 -16.26
CA TYR A 134 9.70 -5.44 -16.99
C TYR A 134 10.79 -4.91 -17.93
N ARG A 135 12.05 -4.85 -17.49
CA ARG A 135 13.19 -4.43 -18.33
C ARG A 135 13.41 -5.37 -19.51
N LEU A 136 13.39 -6.69 -19.27
CA LEU A 136 13.52 -7.69 -20.33
C LEU A 136 12.42 -7.56 -21.39
N ARG A 137 11.20 -7.21 -20.98
CA ARG A 137 10.06 -7.01 -21.89
C ARG A 137 10.10 -5.67 -22.65
N THR A 138 10.63 -4.62 -22.04
CA THR A 138 10.57 -3.25 -22.59
C THR A 138 11.87 -2.78 -23.23
N GLY A 139 12.96 -3.52 -23.10
CA GLY A 139 14.27 -3.17 -23.68
C GLY A 139 14.96 -2.01 -22.98
N THR A 140 14.50 -1.60 -21.79
CA THR A 140 15.13 -0.54 -20.99
C THR A 140 16.39 -1.07 -20.28
N SER A 141 17.57 -0.65 -20.76
CA SER A 141 18.89 -0.85 -20.13
C SER A 141 19.33 0.41 -19.34
N PRO A 142 20.33 0.32 -18.43
CA PRO A 142 20.71 1.39 -17.50
C PRO A 142 21.01 2.75 -18.13
#